data_AF-A0A7X9F6X3-F1
#
_entry.id   AF-A0A7X9F6X3-F1
#
_cell.length_a   1.000
_cell.length_b   1.000
_cell.length_c   1.000
_cell.angle_alpha   90.00
_cell.angle_beta   90.00
_cell.angle_gamma   90.00
#
_symmetry.space_group_name_H-M   'P 1'
#
loop_
_entity.id
_entity.type
_entity.pdbx_description
1 polymer ?
#
loop_
_entity_poly.entity_id
_entity_poly.type
_entity_poly.pdbx_seq_one_letter_code
_entity_poly.pdbx_strand_id
1 'polypeptide(L)' 'NVWFVGAMTNWTPRELTIDFSFLETGNYQAEIFRDGINADRDATDYKKEVVNIAAGDKLKVKLMNGGGWVARISAQRP' A
#
# COMPACT_ATOMS: atom_id res chain seq x y z
N ASN A 1 2.52 18.02 2.28
CA ASN A 1 3.16 16.92 3.03
C ASN A 1 3.14 15.64 2.23
N VAL A 2 4.17 14.80 2.35
CA VAL A 2 4.27 13.49 1.69
C VAL A 2 4.56 12.46 2.77
N TRP A 3 3.81 11.36 2.76
CA TRP A 3 4.01 10.22 3.64
C TRP A 3 4.49 9.01 2.85
N PHE A 4 5.25 8.15 3.51
CA PHE A 4 5.67 6.86 2.97
C PHE A 4 5.27 5.77 3.96
N VAL A 5 4.61 4.74 3.46
CA VAL A 5 4.17 3.59 4.25
C VAL A 5 4.71 2.33 3.61
N GLY A 6 5.25 1.43 4.43
CA GLY A 6 5.75 0.14 3.97
C GLY A 6 5.27 -0.98 4.88
N ALA A 7 4.94 -2.11 4.27
CA ALA A 7 4.63 -3.36 4.95
C ALA A 7 5.40 -4.49 4.26
N MET A 8 5.92 -5.41 5.06
CA MET A 8 6.67 -6.58 4.59
C MET A 8 6.26 -7.79 5.42
N THR A 9 6.35 -8.98 4.84
CA THR A 9 6.12 -10.23 5.57
C THR A 9 7.31 -11.18 5.42
N ASN A 10 7.29 -12.25 6.22
CA ASN A 10 8.21 -13.37 6.12
C ASN A 10 7.63 -14.45 5.19
N TRP A 11 8.04 -15.71 5.37
CA TRP A 11 7.59 -16.80 4.51
C TRP A 11 6.09 -17.14 4.62
N THR A 12 5.38 -16.54 5.57
CA THR A 12 3.94 -16.72 5.75
C THR A 12 3.20 -15.53 5.12
N PRO A 13 2.32 -15.75 4.13
CA PRO A 13 1.47 -14.70 3.58
C PRO A 13 0.61 -14.06 4.67
N ARG A 14 0.33 -12.76 4.55
CA ARG A 14 -0.48 -12.02 5.52
C ARG A 14 -1.49 -11.12 4.82
N GLU A 15 -2.65 -11.02 5.42
CA GLU A 15 -3.60 -9.95 5.11
C GLU A 15 -3.61 -8.97 6.29
N LEU A 16 -3.51 -7.69 5.99
CA LEU A 16 -3.56 -6.63 6.99
C LEU A 16 -4.38 -5.45 6.47
N THR A 17 -4.86 -4.62 7.40
CA THR A 17 -5.55 -3.38 7.07
C THR A 17 -4.67 -2.22 7.44
N ILE A 18 -4.34 -1.38 6.47
CA ILE A 18 -3.65 -0.11 6.69
C ILE A 18 -4.72 0.94 7.00
N ASP A 19 -4.63 1.54 8.18
CA ASP A 19 -5.52 2.60 8.65
C ASP A 19 -4.84 3.96 8.41
N PHE A 20 -5.42 4.79 7.55
CA PHE A 20 -4.89 6.09 7.18
C PHE A 20 -5.33 7.22 8.11
N SER A 21 -5.80 6.92 9.33
CA SER A 21 -6.15 7.92 10.36
C SER A 21 -4.96 8.73 10.88
N PHE A 22 -3.72 8.34 10.56
CA PHE A 22 -2.52 9.15 10.83
C PHE A 22 -2.39 10.36 9.90
N LEU A 23 -3.14 10.40 8.79
CA LEU A 23 -3.16 11.55 7.89
C LEU A 23 -4.03 12.67 8.47
N GLU A 24 -3.64 13.92 8.23
CA GLU A 24 -4.50 15.07 8.50
C GLU A 24 -5.72 15.06 7.57
N THR A 25 -6.85 15.61 8.03
CA THR A 25 -8.08 15.70 7.23
C THR A 25 -7.82 16.26 5.83
N GLY A 26 -8.23 15.51 4.80
CA GLY A 26 -8.05 15.90 3.40
C GLY A 26 -8.08 14.71 2.44
N ASN A 27 -7.91 15.02 1.16
CA ASN A 27 -7.81 14.02 0.09
C ASN A 27 -6.36 13.85 -0.36
N TYR A 28 -5.99 12.61 -0.64
CA TYR A 28 -4.65 12.20 -0.96
C TYR A 28 -4.67 11.25 -2.16
N GLN A 29 -3.55 11.24 -2.87
CA GLN A 29 -3.23 10.22 -3.85
C GLN A 29 -2.18 9.29 -3.24
N ALA A 30 -2.47 7.99 -3.21
CA ALA A 30 -1.54 6.95 -2.84
C ALA A 30 -1.04 6.24 -4.10
N GLU A 31 0.25 6.39 -4.39
CA GLU A 31 0.97 5.63 -5.40
C GLU A 31 1.57 4.39 -4.73
N ILE A 32 1.05 3.23 -5.09
CA ILE A 32 1.27 1.96 -4.42
C ILE A 32 2.07 1.03 -5.32
N PHE A 33 3.07 0.36 -4.74
CA PHE A 33 3.73 -0.79 -5.33
C PHE A 33 3.48 -1.99 -4.43
N ARG A 34 2.96 -3.08 -5.00
CA ARG A 34 2.59 -4.28 -4.25
C ARG A 34 2.88 -5.54 -5.02
N ASP A 35 3.00 -6.63 -4.29
CA ASP A 35 3.08 -7.98 -4.85
C ASP A 35 1.98 -8.23 -5.90
N GLY A 36 2.39 -8.76 -7.05
CA GLY A 36 1.50 -9.27 -8.09
C GLY A 36 0.84 -10.57 -7.67
N ILE A 37 -0.14 -11.02 -8.47
CA ILE A 37 -0.93 -12.21 -8.15
C ILE A 37 -0.06 -13.47 -8.16
N ASN A 38 1.01 -13.51 -8.97
CA ASN A 38 1.93 -14.63 -9.08
C ASN A 38 3.27 -14.38 -8.35
N ALA A 39 3.33 -13.41 -7.44
CA ALA A 39 4.57 -13.05 -6.74
C ALA A 39 5.10 -14.17 -5.82
N ASP A 40 4.28 -15.18 -5.52
CA ASP A 40 4.69 -16.41 -4.85
C ASP A 40 5.56 -17.32 -5.72
N ARG A 41 5.51 -17.16 -7.05
CA ARG A 41 6.27 -17.96 -8.03
C ARG A 41 7.30 -17.14 -8.81
N ASP A 42 7.06 -15.85 -9.02
CA ASP A 42 7.95 -14.93 -9.74
C ASP A 42 8.06 -13.59 -9.00
N ALA A 43 9.22 -13.33 -8.40
CA ALA A 43 9.48 -12.13 -7.61
C ALA A 43 9.45 -10.82 -8.43
N THR A 44 9.39 -10.89 -9.76
CA THR A 44 9.30 -9.72 -10.63
C THR A 44 7.86 -9.28 -10.92
N ASP A 45 6.85 -10.09 -10.56
CA ASP A 45 5.45 -9.70 -10.68
C ASP A 45 5.08 -8.72 -9.56
N TYR A 46 5.14 -7.43 -9.86
CA TYR A 46 4.63 -6.36 -9.01
C TYR A 46 3.62 -5.50 -9.76
N LYS A 47 2.68 -4.92 -9.02
CA LYS A 47 1.71 -3.97 -9.56
C LYS A 47 1.96 -2.59 -9.00
N LYS A 48 2.01 -1.61 -9.90
CA LYS A 48 1.88 -0.21 -9.57
C LYS A 48 0.41 0.19 -9.72
N GLU A 49 -0.19 0.71 -8.66
CA GLU A 49 -1.54 1.28 -8.69
C GLU A 49 -1.55 2.69 -8.09
N VAL A 50 -2.48 3.52 -8.55
CA VAL A 50 -2.71 4.84 -7.98
C VAL A 50 -4.16 4.89 -7.53
N VAL A 51 -4.38 5.16 -6.25
CA VAL A 51 -5.70 5.22 -5.65
C VAL A 51 -5.89 6.54 -4.91
N ASN A 52 -7.13 7.02 -4.89
CA ASN A 52 -7.50 8.18 -4.07
C ASN A 52 -7.94 7.67 -2.70
N ILE A 53 -7.41 8.29 -1.65
CA ILE A 53 -7.77 8.00 -0.25
C ILE A 53 -8.02 9.31 0.49
N ALA A 54 -8.82 9.24 1.54
CA ALA A 54 -8.99 10.29 2.52
C ALA A 54 -8.38 9.90 3.87
N ALA A 55 -8.19 10.88 4.75
CA ALA A 55 -7.81 10.62 6.13
C ALA A 55 -8.84 9.70 6.81
N GLY A 56 -8.36 8.66 7.48
CA GLY A 56 -9.20 7.66 8.15
C GLY A 56 -9.70 6.51 7.25
N ASP A 57 -9.42 6.55 5.94
CA ASP A 57 -9.70 5.41 5.07
C ASP A 57 -8.93 4.16 5.52
N LYS A 58 -9.48 2.99 5.19
CA LYS A 58 -8.88 1.69 5.51
C LYS A 58 -8.70 0.88 4.24
N LEU A 59 -7.46 0.48 3.97
CA LEU A 59 -7.12 -0.35 2.83
C LEU A 59 -6.69 -1.73 3.28
N LYS A 60 -7.41 -2.76 2.82
CA LYS A 60 -6.99 -4.14 2.96
C LYS A 60 -5.89 -4.43 1.95
N VAL A 61 -4.75 -4.91 2.44
CA VAL A 61 -3.62 -5.31 1.61
C VAL A 61 -3.26 -6.76 1.89
N LYS A 62 -2.86 -7.46 0.84
CA LYS A 62 -2.38 -8.83 0.90
C LYS A 62 -0.90 -8.82 0.57
N LEU A 63 -0.10 -9.38 1.47
CA LEU A 63 1.33 -9.61 1.29
C LEU A 63 1.54 -11.07 0.93
N MET A 64 2.19 -11.31 -0.19
CA MET A 64 2.58 -12.65 -0.61
C MET A 64 3.78 -13.13 0.20
N ASN A 65 4.12 -14.41 0.11
CA ASN A 65 5.26 -14.98 0.81
C ASN A 65 6.55 -14.21 0.50
N GLY A 66 7.25 -13.72 1.54
CA GLY A 66 8.49 -12.95 1.40
C GLY A 66 8.31 -11.59 0.71
N GLY A 67 7.06 -11.19 0.48
CA GLY A 67 6.71 -10.02 -0.30
C GLY A 67 6.44 -8.78 0.54
N GLY A 68 5.93 -7.76 -0.14
CA GLY A 68 5.76 -6.44 0.43
C GLY A 68 4.74 -5.57 -0.27
N TRP A 69 4.51 -4.44 0.38
CA TRP A 69 3.64 -3.37 -0.09
C TRP A 69 4.25 -2.06 0.34
N VAL A 70 4.35 -1.10 -0.57
CA VAL A 70 4.79 0.26 -0.26
C VAL A 70 3.87 1.27 -0.92
N ALA A 71 3.68 2.40 -0.26
CA ALA A 71 2.97 3.52 -0.83
C ALA A 71 3.65 4.85 -0.55
N ARG A 72 3.65 5.71 -1.57
CA ARG A 72 3.91 7.14 -1.45
C ARG A 72 2.57 7.86 -1.48
N ILE A 73 2.27 8.58 -0.40
CA ILE A 73 1.00 9.28 -0.21
C ILE A 73 1.27 10.77 -0.28
N SER A 74 0.64 11.46 -1.21
CA SER A 74 0.77 12.91 -1.37
C SER A 74 -0.59 13.58 -1.37
N ALA A 75 -0.71 14.68 -0.63
CA ALA A 75 -1.92 15.50 -0.61
C ALA A 75 -2.28 15.92 -2.04
N GLN A 76 -3.55 15.79 -2.40
CA GLN A 76 -4.04 16.34 -3.66
C GLN A 76 -4.10 17.84 -3.50
N ARG A 77 -3.33 18.55 -4.34
CA ARG A 77 -3.48 20.01 -4.42
C ARG A 77 -4.77 20.29 -5.18
N PRO A 78 -5.53 21.32 -4.78
CA PRO A 78 -6.66 21.81 -5.57
C PRO A 78 -6.22 22.26 -6.96
#